data_AF-A0A521KB37-F1
#
_entry.id   AF-A0A521KB37-F1
#
_cell.length_a   1.000
_cell.length_b   1.000
_cell.length_c   1.000
_cell.angle_alpha   90.00
_cell.angle_beta   90.00
_cell.angle_gamma   90.00
#
_symmetry.space_group_name_H-M   'P 1'
#
loop_
_entity.id
_entity.type
_entity.pdbx_description
1 polymer ?
#
loop_
_entity_poly.entity_id
_entity_poly.type
_entity_poly.pdbx_seq_one_letter_code
_entity_poly.pdbx_strand_id
1 'polypeptide(L)'
;MNRLAGESSPYLRQHAENPVDWYPWGDEAFERARTDGKPIILSVGYSACHWCHVMAHESFENASTAALMNDWFVNIKVDREERPDVDAVYMTVTQALTGQGGWPMTVFLTPDLKPFYAGTYFPAVDSHGRPAFPRLLESIHTAWEAEREKVVESAEKITTQLREATQRVNTGTGAAIDAALLPRVVEALRNEFDEEWGGFGHAPKFPSPSNLEFLLAYHASHPDDPLEPSALDLVLPTLRHMMDGGIYDHLGGGFHRYSVDQRWLVPHFEKMLYDNAQLARLYLHAFQIGRA
;
A
#
# COMPACT_ATOMS: atom_id res chain seq x y z
N MET A 1 -27.98 9.17 -5.26
CA MET A 1 -27.58 7.76 -5.03
C MET A 1 -27.05 7.21 -6.34
N ASN A 2 -25.81 6.70 -6.34
CA ASN A 2 -25.10 6.18 -7.50
C ASN A 2 -25.26 4.65 -7.62
N ARG A 3 -24.52 4.02 -8.54
CA ARG A 3 -24.64 2.59 -8.87
C ARG A 3 -24.23 1.66 -7.72
N LEU A 4 -23.40 2.13 -6.79
CA LEU A 4 -22.93 1.32 -5.66
C LEU A 4 -24.05 0.92 -4.69
N ALA A 5 -25.22 1.53 -4.77
CA ALA A 5 -26.38 1.15 -3.96
C ALA A 5 -26.82 -0.31 -4.18
N GLY A 6 -26.53 -0.89 -5.35
CA GLY A 6 -26.86 -2.27 -5.70
C GLY A 6 -25.81 -3.31 -5.28
N GLU A 7 -24.66 -2.90 -4.75
CA GLU A 7 -23.54 -3.79 -4.45
C GLU A 7 -23.75 -4.58 -3.14
N SER A 8 -23.19 -5.79 -3.07
CA SER A 8 -23.20 -6.60 -1.86
C SER A 8 -22.31 -6.02 -0.77
N SER A 9 -21.13 -5.53 -1.16
CA SER A 9 -20.12 -4.98 -0.26
C SER A 9 -20.70 -3.88 0.64
N PRO A 10 -20.63 -4.03 1.97
CA PRO A 10 -20.94 -2.95 2.89
C PRO A 10 -20.06 -1.71 2.67
N TYR A 11 -18.79 -1.91 2.30
CA TYR A 11 -17.85 -0.84 2.02
C TYR A 11 -18.27 -0.03 0.78
N LEU A 12 -18.65 -0.69 -0.32
CA LEU A 12 -19.11 0.02 -1.52
C LEU A 12 -20.41 0.78 -1.27
N ARG A 13 -21.37 0.16 -0.55
CA ARG A 13 -22.64 0.81 -0.22
C ARG A 13 -22.48 2.05 0.66
N GLN A 14 -21.43 2.12 1.49
CA GLN A 14 -21.12 3.34 2.26
C GLN A 14 -20.85 4.56 1.35
N HIS A 15 -20.42 4.34 0.11
CA HIS A 15 -20.17 5.38 -0.88
C HIS A 15 -21.34 5.63 -1.86
N ALA A 16 -22.48 4.96 -1.67
CA ALA A 16 -23.62 5.03 -2.58
C ALA A 16 -24.29 6.42 -2.63
N GLU A 17 -24.13 7.21 -1.56
CA GLU A 17 -24.69 8.56 -1.43
C GLU A 17 -23.68 9.67 -1.77
N ASN A 18 -22.42 9.32 -2.01
CA ASN A 18 -21.41 10.30 -2.41
C ASN A 18 -21.84 11.01 -3.71
N PRO A 19 -21.56 12.32 -3.85
CA PRO A 19 -21.83 13.07 -5.07
C PRO A 19 -21.02 12.59 -6.28
N VAL A 20 -19.95 11.84 -6.07
CA VAL A 20 -19.20 11.17 -7.14
C VAL A 20 -20.08 10.09 -7.78
N ASP A 21 -20.17 10.07 -9.12
CA ASP A 21 -20.86 9.05 -9.91
C ASP A 21 -20.00 7.78 -9.98
N TRP A 22 -19.97 7.05 -8.87
CA TRP A 22 -19.22 5.81 -8.77
C TRP A 22 -19.86 4.67 -9.57
N TYR A 23 -19.01 3.94 -10.28
CA TYR A 23 -19.28 2.62 -10.85
C TYR A 23 -18.57 1.55 -10.01
N PRO A 24 -19.16 0.34 -9.89
CA PRO A 24 -18.39 -0.83 -9.50
C PRO A 24 -17.39 -1.21 -10.60
N TRP A 25 -16.41 -2.06 -10.28
CA TRP A 25 -15.52 -2.61 -11.28
C TRP A 25 -16.25 -3.55 -12.25
N GLY A 26 -16.33 -3.18 -13.52
CA GLY A 26 -16.97 -4.02 -14.53
C GLY A 26 -17.11 -3.35 -15.90
N ASP A 27 -17.62 -4.12 -16.85
CA ASP A 27 -17.69 -3.75 -18.27
C ASP A 27 -18.48 -2.46 -18.52
N GLU A 28 -19.52 -2.16 -17.74
CA GLU A 28 -20.29 -0.92 -17.86
C GLU A 28 -19.38 0.32 -17.72
N ALA A 29 -18.50 0.33 -16.72
CA ALA A 29 -17.58 1.44 -16.49
C ALA A 29 -16.50 1.53 -17.58
N PHE A 30 -16.01 0.38 -18.05
CA PHE A 30 -14.96 0.33 -19.07
C PHE A 30 -15.49 0.79 -20.43
N GLU A 31 -16.67 0.33 -20.83
CA GLU A 31 -17.32 0.79 -22.05
C GLU A 31 -17.69 2.27 -21.97
N ARG A 32 -18.10 2.75 -20.80
CA ARG A 32 -18.33 4.17 -20.59
C ARG A 32 -17.06 4.98 -20.82
N ALA A 33 -15.93 4.56 -20.25
CA ALA A 33 -14.65 5.24 -20.42
C ALA A 33 -14.19 5.24 -21.88
N ARG A 34 -14.38 4.13 -22.61
CA ARG A 34 -14.07 4.03 -24.04
C ARG A 34 -14.96 4.94 -24.88
N THR A 35 -16.26 4.91 -24.64
CA THR A 35 -17.25 5.69 -25.39
C THR A 35 -17.05 7.20 -25.20
N ASP A 36 -16.86 7.62 -23.94
CA ASP A 36 -16.66 9.03 -23.61
C ASP A 36 -15.23 9.49 -23.91
N GLY A 37 -14.30 8.56 -24.16
CA GLY A 37 -12.88 8.85 -24.35
C GLY A 37 -12.21 9.46 -23.11
N LYS A 38 -12.77 9.20 -21.91
CA LYS A 38 -12.34 9.76 -20.63
C LYS A 38 -11.41 8.80 -19.88
N PRO A 39 -10.41 9.31 -19.15
CA PRO A 39 -9.62 8.50 -18.25
C PRO A 39 -10.45 7.99 -17.07
N ILE A 40 -9.98 6.93 -16.43
CA ILE A 40 -10.63 6.29 -15.29
C ILE A 40 -9.89 6.66 -14.01
N ILE A 41 -10.62 6.99 -12.95
CA ILE A 41 -10.10 6.98 -11.58
C ILE A 41 -10.50 5.66 -10.93
N LEU A 42 -9.53 4.81 -10.66
CA LEU A 42 -9.70 3.59 -9.88
C LEU A 42 -9.36 3.86 -8.41
N SER A 43 -10.36 3.79 -7.53
CA SER A 43 -10.19 3.95 -6.09
C SER A 43 -10.47 2.63 -5.36
N VAL A 44 -9.41 1.98 -4.89
CA VAL A 44 -9.47 0.71 -4.14
C VAL A 44 -9.33 0.99 -2.64
N GLY A 45 -10.19 0.37 -1.84
CA GLY A 45 -10.14 0.43 -0.38
C GLY A 45 -10.88 -0.75 0.27
N TYR A 46 -11.11 -0.69 1.57
CA TYR A 46 -11.84 -1.71 2.34
C TYR A 46 -12.42 -1.08 3.60
N SER A 47 -13.36 -1.78 4.23
CA SER A 47 -14.18 -1.26 5.34
C SER A 47 -13.38 -0.75 6.56
N ALA A 48 -12.29 -1.41 6.93
CA ALA A 48 -11.46 -1.03 8.09
C ALA A 48 -10.38 0.03 7.77
N CYS A 49 -10.21 0.42 6.51
CA CYS A 49 -9.18 1.35 6.07
C CYS A 49 -9.43 2.79 6.55
N HIS A 50 -8.68 3.23 7.57
CA HIS A 50 -8.80 4.60 8.12
C HIS A 50 -8.65 5.69 7.05
N TRP A 51 -7.55 5.69 6.29
CA TRP A 51 -7.29 6.72 5.28
C TRP A 51 -8.30 6.70 4.12
N CYS A 52 -8.97 5.56 3.88
CA CYS A 52 -10.03 5.48 2.88
C CYS A 52 -11.25 6.28 3.35
N HIS A 53 -11.59 6.22 4.63
CA HIS A 53 -12.64 7.05 5.23
C HIS A 53 -12.25 8.52 5.26
N VAL A 54 -10.99 8.84 5.62
CA VAL A 54 -10.49 10.23 5.61
C VAL A 54 -10.60 10.83 4.20
N MET A 55 -10.10 10.14 3.18
CA MET A 55 -10.17 10.64 1.80
C MET A 55 -11.62 10.71 1.29
N ALA A 56 -12.49 9.80 1.71
CA ALA A 56 -13.91 9.87 1.36
C ALA A 56 -14.58 11.12 1.93
N HIS A 57 -14.35 11.39 3.21
CA HIS A 57 -14.94 12.54 3.88
C HIS A 57 -14.37 13.87 3.35
N GLU A 58 -13.04 13.95 3.18
CA GLU A 58 -12.38 15.17 2.75
C GLU A 58 -12.59 15.48 1.25
N SER A 59 -12.69 14.45 0.40
CA SER A 59 -12.71 14.61 -1.06
C SER A 59 -13.96 14.06 -1.74
N PHE A 60 -14.34 12.80 -1.50
CA PHE A 60 -15.42 12.17 -2.27
C PHE A 60 -16.83 12.63 -1.87
N GLU A 61 -17.00 13.17 -0.66
CA GLU A 61 -18.23 13.80 -0.17
C GLU A 61 -18.32 15.29 -0.58
N ASN A 62 -17.20 15.89 -1.00
CA ASN A 62 -17.13 17.28 -1.37
C ASN A 62 -17.72 17.51 -2.78
N ALA A 63 -18.80 18.28 -2.88
CA ALA A 63 -19.54 18.49 -4.13
C ALA A 63 -18.70 19.11 -5.25
N SER A 64 -17.79 20.06 -4.95
CA SER A 64 -16.94 20.66 -5.98
C SER A 64 -15.89 19.69 -6.51
N THR A 65 -15.29 18.88 -5.64
CA THR A 65 -14.33 17.85 -6.03
C THR A 65 -15.02 16.77 -6.85
N ALA A 66 -16.20 16.34 -6.42
CA ALA A 66 -17.01 15.38 -7.15
C ALA A 66 -17.45 15.88 -8.54
N ALA A 67 -17.74 17.17 -8.69
CA ALA A 67 -18.03 17.75 -10.01
C ALA A 67 -16.83 17.59 -10.96
N LEU A 68 -15.62 17.91 -10.51
CA LEU A 68 -14.39 17.69 -11.32
C LEU A 68 -14.22 16.21 -11.69
N MET A 69 -14.43 15.32 -10.72
CA MET A 69 -14.34 13.88 -10.95
C MET A 69 -15.36 13.39 -11.99
N ASN A 70 -16.61 13.83 -11.89
CA ASN A 70 -17.69 13.39 -12.78
C ASN A 70 -17.57 13.98 -14.19
N ASP A 71 -17.12 15.22 -14.29
CA ASP A 71 -16.97 15.90 -15.57
C ASP A 71 -15.80 15.35 -16.36
N TRP A 72 -14.69 14.99 -15.70
CA TRP A 72 -13.44 14.64 -16.39
C TRP A 72 -13.10 13.15 -16.39
N PHE A 73 -13.70 12.35 -15.52
CA PHE A 73 -13.31 10.94 -15.33
C PHE A 73 -14.50 10.00 -15.30
N VAL A 74 -14.23 8.72 -15.58
CA VAL A 74 -15.10 7.61 -15.13
C VAL A 74 -14.57 7.10 -13.79
N ASN A 75 -15.40 7.19 -12.76
CA ASN A 75 -15.00 6.92 -11.38
C ASN A 75 -15.38 5.49 -10.99
N ILE A 76 -14.38 4.65 -10.67
CA ILE A 76 -14.58 3.26 -10.28
C ILE A 76 -14.16 3.06 -8.82
N LYS A 77 -15.07 2.52 -8.00
CA LYS A 77 -14.79 2.15 -6.61
C LYS A 77 -14.67 0.63 -6.51
N VAL A 78 -13.64 0.16 -5.80
CA VAL A 78 -13.40 -1.27 -5.59
C VAL A 78 -13.20 -1.56 -4.12
N ASP A 79 -13.87 -2.63 -3.66
CA ASP A 79 -13.59 -3.27 -2.39
C ASP A 79 -12.50 -4.31 -2.59
N ARG A 80 -11.36 -4.10 -1.92
CA ARG A 80 -10.24 -5.04 -1.91
C ARG A 80 -10.65 -6.41 -1.39
N GLU A 81 -11.56 -6.48 -0.42
CA GLU A 81 -11.97 -7.74 0.20
C GLU A 81 -12.77 -8.62 -0.77
N GLU A 82 -13.53 -8.00 -1.68
CA GLU A 82 -14.25 -8.71 -2.75
C GLU A 82 -13.38 -8.93 -4.01
N ARG A 83 -12.45 -8.02 -4.31
CA ARG A 83 -11.58 -8.05 -5.50
C ARG A 83 -10.08 -7.94 -5.18
N PRO A 84 -9.51 -8.93 -4.46
CA PRO A 84 -8.08 -8.94 -4.14
C PRO A 84 -7.20 -9.09 -5.38
N ASP A 85 -7.75 -9.62 -6.47
CA ASP A 85 -7.10 -9.73 -7.78
C ASP A 85 -6.83 -8.36 -8.41
N VAL A 86 -7.82 -7.46 -8.39
CA VAL A 86 -7.69 -6.08 -8.90
C VAL A 86 -6.72 -5.29 -8.01
N ASP A 87 -6.88 -5.43 -6.69
CA ASP A 87 -6.00 -4.81 -5.70
C ASP A 87 -4.52 -5.17 -5.93
N ALA A 88 -4.20 -6.46 -6.06
CA ALA A 88 -2.82 -6.91 -6.22
C ALA A 88 -2.14 -6.36 -7.49
N VAL A 89 -2.86 -6.34 -8.61
CA VAL A 89 -2.35 -5.81 -9.89
C VAL A 89 -2.01 -4.34 -9.76
N TYR A 90 -2.94 -3.53 -9.27
CA TYR A 90 -2.75 -2.07 -9.19
C TYR A 90 -1.89 -1.63 -8.00
N MET A 91 -1.75 -2.46 -6.95
CA MET A 91 -0.79 -2.23 -5.88
C MET A 91 0.65 -2.38 -6.40
N THR A 92 0.89 -3.39 -7.24
CA THR A 92 2.18 -3.57 -7.92
C THR A 92 2.53 -2.35 -8.77
N VAL A 93 1.56 -1.83 -9.52
CA VAL A 93 1.70 -0.58 -10.30
C VAL A 93 2.05 0.60 -9.38
N THR A 94 1.31 0.76 -8.29
CA THR A 94 1.49 1.88 -7.35
C THR A 94 2.87 1.85 -6.71
N GLN A 95 3.34 0.68 -6.29
CA GLN A 95 4.69 0.49 -5.74
C GLN A 95 5.76 0.78 -6.78
N ALA A 96 5.59 0.32 -8.03
CA ALA A 96 6.55 0.59 -9.09
C ALA A 96 6.67 2.08 -9.44
N LEU A 97 5.55 2.82 -9.39
CA LEU A 97 5.53 4.25 -9.73
C LEU A 97 5.94 5.16 -8.57
N THR A 98 5.66 4.77 -7.33
CA THR A 98 5.80 5.66 -6.17
C THR A 98 6.85 5.20 -5.15
N GLY A 99 7.40 4.00 -5.32
CA GLY A 99 8.30 3.35 -4.36
C GLY A 99 7.60 2.83 -3.09
N GLN A 100 6.29 3.05 -2.95
CA GLN A 100 5.52 2.68 -1.77
C GLN A 100 4.13 2.19 -2.15
N GLY A 101 3.45 1.51 -1.22
CA GLY A 101 2.09 1.02 -1.41
C GLY A 101 1.21 1.35 -0.21
N GLY A 102 -0.09 1.22 -0.36
CA GLY A 102 -1.04 1.44 0.72
C GLY A 102 -2.44 1.79 0.22
N TRP A 103 -3.36 1.95 1.18
CA TRP A 103 -4.74 2.32 0.92
C TRP A 103 -5.08 3.65 1.59
N PRO A 104 -5.96 4.49 1.00
CA PRO A 104 -6.69 4.26 -0.26
C PRO A 104 -5.72 4.22 -1.42
N MET A 105 -5.96 3.34 -2.38
CA MET A 105 -5.14 3.25 -3.58
C MET A 105 -5.89 3.95 -4.71
N THR A 106 -5.30 5.02 -5.25
CA THR A 106 -5.91 5.84 -6.30
C THR A 106 -5.03 5.76 -7.55
N VAL A 107 -5.57 5.16 -8.61
CA VAL A 107 -4.84 4.93 -9.87
C VAL A 107 -5.61 5.57 -11.01
N PHE A 108 -4.91 6.32 -11.86
CA PHE A 108 -5.46 6.89 -13.07
C PHE A 108 -5.12 5.99 -14.26
N LEU A 109 -6.16 5.54 -14.96
CA LEU A 109 -6.06 4.61 -16.07
C LEU A 109 -6.55 5.26 -17.36
N THR A 110 -5.96 4.84 -18.48
CA THR A 110 -6.55 5.04 -19.80
C THR A 110 -7.88 4.26 -19.92
N PRO A 111 -8.74 4.55 -20.92
CA PRO A 111 -9.94 3.76 -21.21
C PRO A 111 -9.66 2.26 -21.45
N ASP A 112 -8.42 1.90 -21.80
CA ASP A 112 -7.96 0.51 -21.99
C ASP A 112 -7.35 -0.10 -20.72
N LEU A 113 -7.64 0.49 -19.56
CA LEU A 113 -7.23 0.04 -18.21
C LEU A 113 -5.72 0.08 -17.94
N LYS A 114 -4.96 0.77 -18.80
CA LYS A 114 -3.51 0.94 -18.64
C LYS A 114 -3.20 2.09 -17.69
N PRO A 115 -2.45 1.87 -16.59
CA PRO A 115 -2.14 2.91 -15.63
C PRO A 115 -1.11 3.88 -16.17
N PHE A 116 -1.29 5.17 -15.87
CA PHE A 116 -0.31 6.21 -16.19
C PHE A 116 0.05 7.11 -15.00
N TYR A 117 -0.72 7.05 -13.91
CA TYR A 117 -0.41 7.72 -12.66
C TYR A 117 -1.01 6.93 -11.48
N ALA A 118 -0.34 6.95 -10.33
CA ALA A 118 -0.81 6.27 -9.13
C ALA A 118 -0.36 7.00 -7.86
N GLY A 119 -1.13 6.84 -6.79
CA GLY A 119 -0.74 7.24 -5.45
C GLY A 119 -1.66 6.60 -4.42
N THR A 120 -1.39 6.91 -3.16
CA THR A 120 -2.20 6.43 -2.05
C THR A 120 -3.22 7.50 -1.65
N TYR A 121 -2.99 8.14 -0.52
CA TYR A 121 -3.79 9.24 -0.01
C TYR A 121 -3.40 10.57 -0.66
N PHE A 122 -4.41 11.31 -1.16
CA PHE A 122 -4.27 12.69 -1.63
C PHE A 122 -5.09 13.62 -0.71
N PRO A 123 -4.47 14.68 -0.14
CA PRO A 123 -5.16 15.58 0.78
C PRO A 123 -6.14 16.52 0.07
N ALA A 124 -7.16 17.01 0.75
CA ALA A 124 -8.07 18.02 0.18
C ALA A 124 -7.42 19.40 -0.02
N VAL A 125 -6.31 19.68 0.66
CA VAL A 125 -5.53 20.92 0.57
C VAL A 125 -4.04 20.61 0.40
N ASP A 126 -3.29 21.52 -0.21
CA ASP A 126 -1.84 21.36 -0.42
C ASP A 126 -1.16 21.15 0.94
N SER A 127 -0.38 20.07 1.08
CA SER A 127 0.20 19.66 2.36
C SER A 127 1.46 18.83 2.18
N HIS A 128 2.51 19.11 2.96
CA HIS A 128 3.77 18.35 2.98
C HIS A 128 4.37 18.06 1.59
N GLY A 129 4.35 19.06 0.69
CA GLY A 129 4.86 18.92 -0.68
C GLY A 129 3.99 18.09 -1.63
N ARG A 130 2.78 17.69 -1.20
CA ARG A 130 1.79 17.00 -2.02
C ARG A 130 0.69 17.97 -2.46
N PRO A 131 0.32 17.98 -3.76
CA PRO A 131 -0.78 18.80 -4.22
C PRO A 131 -2.11 18.29 -3.66
N ALA A 132 -3.05 19.21 -3.46
CA ALA A 132 -4.43 18.92 -3.16
C ALA A 132 -5.05 18.04 -4.26
N PHE A 133 -5.96 17.16 -3.89
CA PHE A 133 -6.63 16.26 -4.83
C PHE A 133 -7.31 17.02 -5.99
N PRO A 134 -8.03 18.14 -5.79
CA PRO A 134 -8.58 18.93 -6.91
C PRO A 134 -7.51 19.43 -7.91
N ARG A 135 -6.36 19.89 -7.41
CA ARG A 135 -5.25 20.34 -8.27
C ARG A 135 -4.63 19.19 -9.06
N LEU A 136 -4.57 18.00 -8.46
CA LEU A 136 -4.15 16.80 -9.15
C LEU A 136 -5.14 16.44 -10.27
N LEU A 137 -6.45 16.47 -9.99
CA LEU A 137 -7.50 16.21 -10.98
C LEU A 137 -7.38 17.16 -12.19
N GLU A 138 -7.21 18.46 -11.94
CA GLU A 138 -6.98 19.49 -12.97
C GLU A 138 -5.74 19.20 -13.82
N SER A 139 -4.63 18.82 -13.17
CA SER A 139 -3.36 18.54 -13.85
C SER A 139 -3.47 17.31 -14.74
N ILE A 140 -4.11 16.25 -14.24
CA ILE A 140 -4.34 15.03 -15.01
C ILE A 140 -5.30 15.29 -16.18
N HIS A 141 -6.39 16.03 -15.95
CA HIS A 141 -7.33 16.38 -17.01
C HIS A 141 -6.66 17.22 -18.09
N THR A 142 -5.88 18.24 -17.71
CA THR A 142 -5.12 19.08 -18.66
C THR A 142 -4.15 18.24 -19.49
N ALA A 143 -3.40 17.33 -18.86
CA ALA A 143 -2.49 16.44 -19.57
C ALA A 143 -3.25 15.48 -20.51
N TRP A 144 -4.43 15.00 -20.13
CA TRP A 144 -5.27 14.15 -20.96
C TRP A 144 -5.80 14.87 -22.20
N GLU A 145 -6.26 16.11 -22.06
CA GLU A 145 -6.81 16.89 -23.18
C GLU A 145 -5.72 17.43 -24.10
N ALA A 146 -4.63 17.97 -23.54
CA ALA A 146 -3.59 18.65 -24.32
C ALA A 146 -2.52 17.68 -24.86
N GLU A 147 -2.25 16.58 -24.15
CA GLU A 147 -1.10 15.71 -24.39
C GLU A 147 -1.48 14.21 -24.38
N ARG A 148 -2.70 13.88 -24.82
CA ARG A 148 -3.27 12.53 -24.79
C ARG A 148 -2.32 11.44 -25.29
N GLU A 149 -1.69 11.66 -26.43
CA GLU A 149 -0.77 10.69 -27.04
C GLU A 149 0.42 10.38 -26.13
N LYS A 150 0.98 11.39 -25.45
CA LYS A 150 2.07 11.20 -24.49
C LYS A 150 1.61 10.44 -23.25
N VAL A 151 0.39 10.70 -22.76
CA VAL A 151 -0.19 9.96 -21.64
C VAL A 151 -0.36 8.48 -22.01
N VAL A 152 -0.89 8.19 -23.19
CA VAL A 152 -1.06 6.81 -23.68
C VAL A 152 0.29 6.13 -23.88
N GLU A 153 1.27 6.81 -24.47
CA GLU A 153 2.63 6.27 -24.63
C GLU A 153 3.29 5.96 -23.27
N SER A 154 3.13 6.84 -22.29
CA SER A 154 3.60 6.61 -20.92
C SER A 154 2.92 5.39 -20.30
N ALA A 155 1.60 5.26 -20.46
CA ALA A 155 0.84 4.11 -19.96
C ALA A 155 1.33 2.78 -20.56
N GLU A 156 1.63 2.76 -21.86
CA GLU A 156 2.19 1.59 -22.55
C GLU A 156 3.57 1.22 -22.03
N LYS A 157 4.44 2.21 -21.82
CA LYS A 157 5.79 1.99 -21.28
C LYS A 157 5.73 1.40 -19.88
N ILE A 158 4.91 1.98 -18.99
CA ILE A 158 4.70 1.46 -17.63
C ILE A 158 4.18 0.02 -17.67
N THR A 159 3.15 -0.23 -18.47
CA THR A 159 2.54 -1.56 -18.60
C THR A 159 3.53 -2.60 -19.14
N THR A 160 4.34 -2.23 -20.12
CA THR A 160 5.36 -3.12 -20.71
C THR A 160 6.46 -3.44 -19.70
N GLN A 161 6.98 -2.43 -19.01
CA GLN A 161 8.02 -2.63 -18.00
C GLN A 161 7.54 -3.50 -16.84
N LEU A 162 6.30 -3.30 -16.38
CA LEU A 162 5.69 -4.14 -15.35
C LEU A 162 5.54 -5.58 -15.82
N ARG A 163 5.02 -5.80 -17.04
CA ARG A 163 4.91 -7.15 -17.62
C ARG A 163 6.27 -7.83 -17.73
N GLU A 164 7.29 -7.12 -18.18
CA GLU A 164 8.65 -7.66 -18.25
C GLU A 164 9.22 -7.96 -16.87
N ALA A 165 8.99 -7.12 -15.87
CA ALA A 165 9.44 -7.37 -14.50
C ALA A 165 8.78 -8.63 -13.92
N THR A 166 7.45 -8.76 -14.05
CA THR A 166 6.72 -9.96 -13.63
C THR A 166 7.12 -11.19 -14.44
N GLN A 167 7.36 -11.04 -15.74
CA GLN A 167 7.86 -12.13 -16.57
C GLN A 167 9.27 -12.52 -16.17
N ARG A 168 10.22 -11.62 -15.89
CA ARG A 168 11.55 -11.99 -15.40
C ARG A 168 11.51 -12.77 -14.09
N VAL A 169 10.54 -12.47 -13.22
CA VAL A 169 10.29 -13.27 -12.00
C VAL A 169 9.77 -14.67 -12.35
N ASN A 170 8.96 -14.82 -13.41
CA ASN A 170 8.34 -16.10 -13.83
C ASN A 170 9.12 -16.91 -14.89
N THR A 171 9.97 -16.26 -15.68
CA THR A 171 10.79 -16.82 -16.79
C THR A 171 12.27 -16.85 -16.45
N GLY A 172 12.65 -16.37 -15.26
CA GLY A 172 13.85 -16.85 -14.62
C GLY A 172 13.75 -18.36 -14.53
N THR A 173 14.40 -19.08 -15.45
CA THR A 173 14.96 -20.40 -15.15
C THR A 173 15.57 -20.25 -13.78
N GLY A 174 14.94 -20.86 -12.76
CA GLY A 174 15.11 -20.47 -11.36
C GLY A 174 16.53 -19.99 -11.10
N ALA A 175 16.71 -18.69 -10.87
CA ALA A 175 17.94 -18.24 -10.25
C ALA A 175 18.04 -19.14 -9.03
N ALA A 176 18.97 -20.09 -9.05
CA ALA A 176 18.98 -21.15 -8.08
C ALA A 176 18.93 -20.46 -6.73
N ILE A 177 18.00 -20.87 -5.86
CA ILE A 177 18.04 -20.45 -4.48
C ILE A 177 19.37 -20.99 -3.96
N ASP A 178 20.40 -20.15 -4.06
CA ASP A 178 21.74 -20.48 -3.65
C ASP A 178 21.91 -20.05 -2.20
N ALA A 179 22.88 -20.65 -1.53
CA ALA A 179 23.13 -20.36 -0.13
C ALA A 179 23.55 -18.88 0.09
N ALA A 180 24.03 -18.19 -0.94
CA ALA A 180 24.43 -16.78 -0.86
C ALA A 180 23.24 -15.81 -0.88
N LEU A 181 22.03 -16.27 -1.21
CA LEU A 181 20.83 -15.45 -1.14
C LEU A 181 20.51 -15.01 0.29
N LEU A 182 20.61 -15.92 1.28
CA LEU A 182 20.24 -15.58 2.66
C LEU A 182 21.12 -14.48 3.25
N PRO A 183 22.48 -14.56 3.19
CA PRO A 183 23.34 -13.48 3.65
C PRO A 183 23.07 -12.14 2.96
N ARG A 184 22.74 -12.16 1.66
CA ARG A 184 22.39 -10.93 0.92
C ARG A 184 21.09 -10.28 1.42
N VAL A 185 20.11 -11.07 1.82
CA VAL A 185 18.88 -10.55 2.43
C VAL A 185 19.16 -9.96 3.82
N VAL A 186 19.99 -10.63 4.63
CA VAL A 186 20.42 -10.10 5.93
C VAL A 186 21.17 -8.77 5.77
N GLU A 187 22.08 -8.69 4.81
CA GLU A 187 22.80 -7.46 4.47
C GLU A 187 21.86 -6.32 4.07
N ALA A 188 20.86 -6.60 3.22
CA ALA A 188 19.86 -5.60 2.82
C ALA A 188 19.04 -5.11 4.03
N LEU A 189 18.58 -6.02 4.89
CA LEU A 189 17.83 -5.67 6.11
C LEU A 189 18.69 -4.87 7.10
N ARG A 190 19.98 -5.21 7.23
CA ARG A 190 20.92 -4.46 8.08
C ARG A 190 21.09 -3.03 7.59
N ASN A 191 21.19 -2.82 6.27
CA ASN A 191 21.32 -1.49 5.70
C ASN A 191 20.07 -0.62 5.87
N GLU A 192 18.90 -1.22 6.08
CA GLU A 192 17.66 -0.52 6.39
C GLU A 192 17.38 -0.39 7.90
N PHE A 193 18.22 -1.00 8.75
CA PHE A 193 17.99 -1.07 10.18
C PHE A 193 18.17 0.28 10.86
N ASP A 194 17.24 0.60 11.75
CA ASP A 194 17.31 1.78 12.61
C ASP A 194 18.03 1.43 13.91
N GLU A 195 19.30 1.82 14.03
CA GLU A 195 20.11 1.55 15.21
C GLU A 195 19.62 2.26 16.48
N GLU A 196 18.88 3.36 16.37
CA GLU A 196 18.42 4.14 17.52
C GLU A 196 17.10 3.59 18.10
N TRP A 197 16.17 3.19 17.23
CA TRP A 197 14.81 2.80 17.62
C TRP A 197 14.42 1.36 17.26
N GLY A 198 15.32 0.59 16.63
CA GLY A 198 15.04 -0.75 16.11
C GLY A 198 14.03 -0.76 14.96
N GLY A 199 13.95 -1.87 14.22
CA GLY A 199 13.11 -2.03 13.03
C GLY A 199 13.76 -1.49 11.77
N PHE A 200 12.97 -1.39 10.70
CA PHE A 200 13.47 -1.09 9.35
C PHE A 200 12.81 0.15 8.77
N GLY A 201 13.60 0.98 8.11
CA GLY A 201 13.15 2.20 7.44
C GLY A 201 12.75 3.32 8.40
N HIS A 202 12.05 4.32 7.84
CA HIS A 202 11.65 5.54 8.53
C HIS A 202 10.15 5.54 8.89
N ALA A 203 9.63 6.68 9.35
CA ALA A 203 8.20 6.87 9.57
C ALA A 203 7.39 6.90 8.25
N PRO A 204 6.21 6.27 8.18
CA PRO A 204 5.59 5.41 9.20
C PRO A 204 6.28 4.04 9.31
N LYS A 205 6.42 3.53 10.54
CA LYS A 205 7.20 2.33 10.85
C LYS A 205 6.33 1.11 11.10
N PHE A 206 6.60 0.01 10.39
CA PHE A 206 5.84 -1.23 10.45
C PHE A 206 6.60 -2.36 11.17
N PRO A 207 5.93 -3.18 11.99
CA PRO A 207 6.58 -4.28 12.73
C PRO A 207 7.30 -5.32 11.86
N SER A 208 6.89 -5.49 10.60
CA SER A 208 7.47 -6.42 9.63
C SER A 208 7.81 -7.82 10.18
N PRO A 209 6.84 -8.57 10.75
CA PRO A 209 7.11 -9.83 11.46
C PRO A 209 7.83 -10.89 10.63
N SER A 210 7.59 -10.92 9.31
CA SER A 210 8.25 -11.84 8.38
C SER A 210 9.76 -11.62 8.28
N ASN A 211 10.20 -10.36 8.27
CA ASN A 211 11.63 -10.03 8.21
C ASN A 211 12.32 -10.43 9.52
N LEU A 212 11.66 -10.19 10.65
CA LEU A 212 12.17 -10.54 11.98
C LEU A 212 12.21 -12.07 12.18
N GLU A 213 11.17 -12.81 11.76
CA GLU A 213 11.17 -14.28 11.76
C GLU A 213 12.30 -14.84 10.88
N PHE A 214 12.53 -14.25 9.70
CA PHE A 214 13.65 -14.63 8.84
C PHE A 214 14.99 -14.43 9.54
N LEU A 215 15.23 -13.27 10.16
CA LEU A 215 16.47 -12.97 10.87
C LEU A 215 16.69 -13.92 12.07
N LEU A 216 15.64 -14.26 12.82
CA LEU A 216 15.71 -15.27 13.88
C LEU A 216 16.10 -16.64 13.34
N ALA A 217 15.46 -17.10 12.27
CA ALA A 217 15.76 -18.38 11.63
C ALA A 217 17.18 -18.39 11.04
N TYR A 218 17.63 -17.28 10.48
CA TYR A 218 18.98 -17.10 9.96
C TYR A 218 20.01 -17.23 11.07
N HIS A 219 19.84 -16.49 12.17
CA HIS A 219 20.72 -16.57 13.34
C HIS A 219 20.81 -17.99 13.91
N ALA A 220 19.66 -18.67 14.07
CA ALA A 220 19.62 -20.04 14.59
C ALA A 220 20.30 -21.07 13.67
N SER A 221 20.34 -20.81 12.35
CA SER A 221 20.99 -21.69 11.38
C SER A 221 22.46 -21.33 11.08
N HIS A 222 22.90 -20.13 11.47
CA HIS A 222 24.24 -19.61 11.25
C HIS A 222 24.82 -19.02 12.55
N PRO A 223 25.03 -19.84 13.60
CA PRO A 223 25.50 -19.35 14.91
C PRO A 223 26.90 -18.75 14.87
N ASP A 224 27.71 -19.13 13.87
CA ASP A 224 29.09 -18.66 13.69
C ASP A 224 29.20 -17.53 12.63
N ASP A 225 28.08 -16.94 12.21
CA ASP A 225 28.10 -15.81 11.26
C ASP A 225 28.86 -14.62 11.88
N PRO A 226 29.93 -14.12 11.25
CA PRO A 226 30.74 -13.02 11.78
C PRO A 226 30.08 -11.64 11.63
N LEU A 227 28.80 -11.55 11.23
CA LEU A 227 28.08 -10.31 11.05
C LEU A 227 27.97 -9.49 12.35
N GLU A 228 28.32 -8.21 12.26
CA GLU A 228 28.19 -7.24 13.36
C GLU A 228 27.51 -5.96 12.87
N PRO A 229 26.36 -5.54 13.45
CA PRO A 229 25.54 -6.29 14.40
C PRO A 229 25.00 -7.61 13.81
N SER A 230 24.84 -8.63 14.65
CA SER A 230 24.32 -9.93 14.22
C SER A 230 22.83 -9.85 13.87
N ALA A 231 22.30 -10.86 13.17
CA ALA A 231 20.87 -10.92 12.86
C ALA A 231 19.98 -10.88 14.14
N LEU A 232 20.46 -11.43 15.27
CA LEU A 232 19.74 -11.35 16.54
C LEU A 232 19.76 -9.93 17.14
N ASP A 233 20.86 -9.21 16.95
CA ASP A 233 21.02 -7.81 17.38
C ASP A 233 20.14 -6.85 16.58
N LEU A 234 19.67 -7.25 15.39
CA LEU A 234 18.62 -6.52 14.68
C LEU A 234 17.24 -6.82 15.27
N VAL A 235 16.96 -8.06 15.68
CA VAL A 235 15.63 -8.49 16.13
C VAL A 235 15.31 -8.02 17.55
N LEU A 236 16.19 -8.29 18.51
CA LEU A 236 15.87 -8.09 19.93
C LEU A 236 15.60 -6.62 20.29
N PRO A 237 16.40 -5.63 19.84
CA PRO A 237 16.08 -4.22 20.06
C PRO A 237 14.75 -3.83 19.40
N THR A 238 14.48 -4.29 18.18
CA THR A 238 13.20 -4.04 17.49
C THR A 238 12.01 -4.49 18.32
N LEU A 239 12.04 -5.73 18.82
CA LEU A 239 10.97 -6.28 19.65
C LEU A 239 10.83 -5.53 20.99
N ARG A 240 11.93 -5.12 21.61
CA ARG A 240 11.89 -4.33 22.86
C ARG A 240 11.26 -2.96 22.63
N HIS A 241 11.74 -2.21 21.62
CA HIS A 241 11.20 -0.89 21.32
C HIS A 241 9.71 -0.92 20.94
N MET A 242 9.26 -1.93 20.20
CA MET A 242 7.82 -2.09 19.92
C MET A 242 7.01 -2.39 21.18
N MET A 243 7.53 -3.24 22.07
CA MET A 243 6.85 -3.62 23.31
C MET A 243 6.79 -2.46 24.31
N ASP A 244 7.85 -1.67 24.40
CA ASP A 244 7.94 -0.50 25.30
C ASP A 244 7.27 0.75 24.71
N GLY A 245 7.03 0.76 23.39
CA GLY A 245 6.41 1.86 22.66
C GLY A 245 4.89 1.90 22.76
N GLY A 246 4.29 2.95 22.20
CA GLY A 246 2.83 3.11 22.09
C GLY A 246 2.20 2.31 20.96
N ILE A 247 3.00 1.66 20.09
CA ILE A 247 2.49 0.67 19.14
C ILE A 247 1.88 -0.54 19.84
N TYR A 248 2.36 -0.90 21.04
CA TYR A 248 1.69 -1.87 21.89
C TYR A 248 0.59 -1.19 22.72
N ASP A 249 -0.62 -1.75 22.71
CA ASP A 249 -1.69 -1.27 23.57
C ASP A 249 -1.50 -1.79 25.00
N HIS A 250 -0.93 -0.95 25.85
CA HIS A 250 -0.68 -1.24 27.27
C HIS A 250 -1.96 -1.42 28.11
N LEU A 251 -3.12 -1.01 27.60
CA LEU A 251 -4.40 -1.12 28.30
C LEU A 251 -5.20 -2.34 27.86
N GLY A 252 -5.36 -2.51 26.53
CA GLY A 252 -6.18 -3.56 25.92
C GLY A 252 -5.39 -4.78 25.44
N GLY A 253 -4.06 -4.71 25.41
CA GLY A 253 -3.18 -5.74 24.88
C GLY A 253 -3.16 -5.79 23.35
N GLY A 254 -2.12 -6.42 22.81
CA GLY A 254 -1.90 -6.54 21.37
C GLY A 254 -1.31 -5.28 20.74
N PHE A 255 -0.85 -5.42 19.50
CA PHE A 255 -0.19 -4.38 18.74
C PHE A 255 -1.15 -3.69 17.77
N HIS A 256 -1.00 -2.37 17.69
CA HIS A 256 -1.49 -1.57 16.60
C HIS A 256 -0.68 -1.86 15.32
N ARG A 257 -1.31 -1.62 14.17
CA ARG A 257 -0.76 -2.06 12.88
C ARG A 257 0.61 -1.47 12.55
N TYR A 258 0.80 -0.18 12.84
CA TYR A 258 2.06 0.52 12.61
C TYR A 258 2.15 1.78 13.47
N SER A 259 3.35 2.34 13.58
CA SER A 259 3.60 3.63 14.22
C SER A 259 3.72 4.73 13.17
N VAL A 260 3.06 5.87 13.38
CA VAL A 260 3.19 7.01 12.45
C VAL A 260 4.51 7.74 12.61
N ASP A 261 5.23 7.50 13.70
CA ASP A 261 6.59 7.98 13.93
C ASP A 261 7.62 6.83 13.98
N GLN A 262 8.90 7.20 13.94
CA GLN A 262 10.03 6.28 13.86
C GLN A 262 10.38 5.59 15.20
N ARG A 263 9.87 6.11 16.33
CA ARG A 263 10.19 5.71 17.71
C ARG A 263 9.20 4.71 18.30
N TRP A 264 8.21 4.27 17.52
CA TRP A 264 7.12 3.39 17.96
C TRP A 264 6.14 4.02 18.96
N LEU A 265 6.06 5.36 19.04
CA LEU A 265 5.31 6.05 20.10
C LEU A 265 3.84 6.29 19.76
N VAL A 266 3.53 6.73 18.54
CA VAL A 266 2.20 7.15 18.12
C VAL A 266 1.62 6.07 17.20
N PRO A 267 0.68 5.25 17.68
CA PRO A 267 0.10 4.19 16.87
C PRO A 267 -0.88 4.72 15.84
N HIS A 268 -0.97 4.04 14.71
CA HIS A 268 -2.20 3.99 13.93
C HIS A 268 -3.15 3.02 14.62
N PHE A 269 -4.19 3.54 15.29
CA PHE A 269 -5.03 2.83 16.28
C PHE A 269 -5.83 1.59 15.78
N GLU A 270 -5.64 1.17 14.53
CA GLU A 270 -6.14 -0.09 13.98
C GLU A 270 -5.35 -1.29 14.53
N LYS A 271 -6.04 -2.38 14.89
CA LYS A 271 -5.42 -3.67 15.22
C LYS A 271 -5.93 -4.75 14.26
N MET A 272 -5.01 -5.38 13.56
CA MET A 272 -5.34 -6.48 12.66
C MET A 272 -5.02 -7.82 13.32
N LEU A 273 -5.91 -8.80 13.13
CA LEU A 273 -5.75 -10.14 13.70
C LEU A 273 -4.47 -10.81 13.18
N TYR A 274 -4.19 -10.72 11.87
CA TYR A 274 -3.03 -11.37 11.27
C TYR A 274 -1.70 -10.76 11.74
N ASP A 275 -1.66 -9.45 12.01
CA ASP A 275 -0.47 -8.80 12.55
C ASP A 275 -0.19 -9.29 13.97
N ASN A 276 -1.22 -9.29 14.83
CA ASN A 276 -1.13 -9.76 16.20
C ASN A 276 -0.79 -11.25 16.30
N ALA A 277 -1.36 -12.10 15.43
CA ALA A 277 -1.05 -13.52 15.38
C ALA A 277 0.42 -13.77 15.02
N GLN A 278 0.95 -13.05 14.03
CA GLN A 278 2.36 -13.15 13.66
C GLN A 278 3.30 -12.63 14.74
N LEU A 279 2.97 -11.49 15.36
CA LEU A 279 3.77 -10.92 16.44
C LEU A 279 3.80 -11.83 17.67
N ALA A 280 2.66 -12.38 18.09
CA ALA A 280 2.62 -13.30 19.22
C ALA A 280 3.57 -14.50 19.03
N ARG A 281 3.60 -15.08 17.82
CA ARG A 281 4.51 -16.16 17.47
C ARG A 281 5.97 -15.70 17.44
N LEU A 282 6.24 -14.54 16.85
CA LEU A 282 7.57 -13.96 16.76
C LEU A 282 8.18 -13.71 18.15
N TYR A 283 7.43 -13.12 19.08
CA TYR A 283 7.90 -12.90 20.46
C TYR A 283 8.19 -14.23 21.18
N LEU A 284 7.39 -15.28 20.92
CA LEU A 284 7.66 -16.62 21.44
C LEU A 284 8.97 -17.19 20.89
N HIS A 285 9.19 -17.12 19.57
CA HIS A 285 10.43 -17.61 18.94
C HIS A 285 11.65 -16.82 19.42
N ALA A 286 11.56 -15.50 19.50
CA ALA A 286 12.63 -14.65 20.02
C ALA A 286 12.99 -15.01 21.47
N PHE A 287 12.00 -15.31 22.31
CA PHE A 287 12.23 -15.77 23.67
C PHE A 287 12.90 -17.15 23.74
N GLN A 288 12.57 -18.07 22.83
CA GLN A 288 13.19 -19.39 22.77
C GLN A 288 14.66 -19.31 22.33
N ILE A 289 14.96 -18.46 21.34
CA ILE A 289 16.30 -18.28 20.78
C ILE A 289 17.18 -17.43 21.72
N GLY A 290 16.67 -16.32 22.24
CA GLY A 290 17.43 -15.41 23.11
C GLY A 290 17.66 -15.89 24.54
N ARG A 291 17.23 -17.12 24.88
CA ARG A 291 17.55 -17.80 26.15
C ARG A 291 18.71 -18.78 26.05
N ALA A 292 19.19 -19.08 24.84
CA ALA A 292 20.44 -19.80 24.61
C ALA A 292 21.63 -18.86 24.80
#